data_AF-A0A091CAX7-F1
#
_entry.id   AF-A0A091CAX7-F1
#
_cell.length_a   1.000
_cell.length_b   1.000
_cell.length_c   1.000
_cell.angle_alpha   90.00
_cell.angle_beta   90.00
_cell.angle_gamma   90.00
#
_symmetry.space_group_name_H-M   'P 1'
#
loop_
_entity.id
_entity.type
_entity.pdbx_description
1 polymer ?
#
loop_
_entity_poly.entity_id
_entity_poly.type
_entity_poly.pdbx_seq_one_letter_code
_entity_poly.pdbx_strand_id
1 'polypeptide(L)' 'MNDIFEFYGYEVRKMTIDGESYFVGKDVAKVLGYNDTNKTIRSHVDEEEKLTR' A
#
# COMPACT_ATOMS: atom_id res chain seq x y z
N MET A 1 -10.94 11.88 3.81
CA MET A 1 -10.81 12.31 2.41
C MET A 1 -9.64 11.51 1.85
N ASN A 2 -9.84 10.76 0.77
CA ASN A 2 -8.74 10.00 0.17
C ASN A 2 -8.06 10.89 -0.87
N ASP A 3 -6.75 11.07 -0.74
CA ASP A 3 -5.93 11.85 -1.65
C ASP A 3 -5.20 10.92 -2.64
N ILE A 4 -4.82 11.45 -3.79
CA ILE A 4 -4.03 10.73 -4.79
C ILE A 4 -2.58 11.21 -4.68
N PHE A 5 -1.66 10.26 -4.57
CA PHE A 5 -0.22 10.50 -4.63
C PHE A 5 0.29 9.98 -5.97
N GLU A 6 0.81 10.88 -6.81
CA GLU A 6 1.46 10.50 -8.06
C GLU A 6 2.91 10.08 -7.82
N PHE A 7 3.21 8.82 -8.12
CA PHE A 7 4.55 8.24 -8.04
C PHE A 7 4.99 7.77 -9.42
N TYR A 8 5.89 8.49 -10.08
CA TYR A 8 6.40 8.16 -11.42
C TYR A 8 5.30 7.86 -12.46
N GLY A 9 4.22 8.64 -12.45
CA GLY A 9 3.08 8.47 -13.36
C GLY A 9 2.07 7.40 -12.92
N TYR A 10 2.24 6.83 -11.73
CA TYR A 10 1.28 5.93 -11.12
C TYR A 10 0.51 6.60 -10.00
N GLU A 11 -0.80 6.41 -9.98
CA GLU A 11 -1.68 6.89 -8.92
C GLU A 11 -1.70 5.92 -7.75
N VAL A 12 -1.29 6.40 -6.57
CA VAL A 12 -1.33 5.67 -5.31
C VAL A 12 -2.31 6.35 -4.37
N ARG A 13 -3.28 5.61 -3.84
CA ARG A 13 -4.20 6.17 -2.84
C ARG A 13 -3.48 6.42 -1.53
N LYS A 14 -3.65 7.64 -1.01
CA LYS A 14 -3.07 8.15 0.23
C LYS A 14 -4.17 8.63 1.18
N MET A 15 -3.94 8.47 2.48
CA MET A 15 -4.70 9.14 3.53
C MET A 15 -3.74 9.82 4.49
N THR A 16 -4.07 11.03 4.93
CA THR A 16 -3.32 11.70 6.01
C THR A 16 -4.10 11.53 7.31
N ILE A 17 -3.51 10.84 8.28
CA ILE A 17 -4.10 10.61 9.60
C ILE A 17 -3.07 11.11 10.62
N ASP A 18 -3.48 12.02 11.52
CA ASP A 18 -2.63 12.60 12.56
C ASP A 18 -1.30 13.21 12.07
N GLY A 19 -1.28 13.73 10.84
CA GLY A 19 -0.10 14.31 10.21
C GLY A 19 0.81 13.28 9.53
N GLU A 20 0.51 11.99 9.66
CA GLU A 20 1.24 10.90 9.01
C GLU A 20 0.54 10.45 7.73
N SER A 21 1.35 10.08 6.74
CA SER A 21 0.89 9.69 5.40
C SER A 21 0.79 8.18 5.29
N TYR A 22 -0.43 7.68 5.18
CA TYR A 22 -0.75 6.27 4.96
C TYR A 22 -1.02 6.03 3.49
N PHE A 23 -0.54 4.90 2.96
CA PHE A 23 -0.74 4.50 1.57
C PHE A 23 -1.44 3.16 1.48
N VAL A 24 -2.27 2.99 0.45
CA VAL A 24 -2.91 1.70 0.20
C VAL A 24 -1.87 0.70 -0.31
N GLY A 25 -1.52 -0.28 0.51
CA GLY A 25 -0.48 -1.27 0.20
C GLY A 25 -0.68 -2.03 -1.12
N LYS A 26 -1.93 -2.24 -1.56
CA LYS A 26 -2.23 -2.83 -2.88
C LYS A 26 -1.73 -1.97 -4.04
N ASP A 27 -1.91 -0.65 -3.95
CA ASP A 27 -1.50 0.27 -5.01
C ASP A 27 0.02 0.39 -5.01
N VAL A 28 0.62 0.53 -3.83
CA VAL A 28 2.09 0.51 -3.66
C VAL A 28 2.70 -0.77 -4.25
N ALA A 29 2.12 -1.93 -3.96
CA ALA A 29 2.63 -3.21 -4.46
C ALA A 29 2.51 -3.34 -5.99
N LYS A 30 1.44 -2.81 -6.58
CA LYS A 30 1.25 -2.73 -8.04
C LYS A 30 2.27 -1.81 -8.70
N VAL A 31 2.54 -0.65 -8.10
CA VAL A 31 3.47 0.35 -8.63
C VAL A 31 4.92 -0.10 -8.54
N LEU A 32 5.30 -0.76 -7.45
CA LEU A 32 6.64 -1.33 -7.28
C LEU A 32 6.89 -2.58 -8.16
N GLY A 33 5.91 -2.98 -8.97
CA GLY A 33 6.08 -4.08 -9.93
C GLY A 33 6.31 -5.43 -9.25
N TYR A 34 5.80 -5.63 -8.03
CA TYR A 34 5.86 -6.94 -7.41
C TYR A 34 5.02 -7.92 -8.23
N ASN A 35 5.71 -8.79 -8.98
CA ASN A 35 5.13 -9.83 -9.81
C ASN A 35 4.20 -10.78 -9.03
N ASP A 36 4.35 -10.82 -7.71
CA ASP A 36 3.59 -11.69 -6.82
C ASP A 36 3.12 -10.90 -5.58
N THR A 37 2.13 -10.02 -5.81
CA THR A 37 1.50 -9.16 -4.80
C THR A 37 1.18 -9.90 -3.49
N ASN A 38 0.78 -11.18 -3.58
CA ASN A 38 0.47 -12.04 -2.43
C ASN A 38 1.69 -12.37 -1.57
N LYS A 39 2.86 -12.54 -2.19
CA LYS A 39 4.10 -12.88 -1.48
C LYS A 39 4.66 -11.67 -0.75
N THR A 40 4.68 -10.50 -1.39
CA THR A 40 5.17 -9.26 -0.77
C THR A 40 4.33 -8.85 0.44
N ILE A 41 2.99 -8.88 0.31
CA ILE A 41 2.10 -8.62 1.44
C ILE A 41 2.41 -9.61 2.58
N ARG A 42 2.61 -10.90 2.31
CA ARG A 42 2.91 -11.89 3.35
C ARG A 42 4.30 -11.75 4.00
N SER A 43 5.28 -11.19 3.29
CA SER A 43 6.68 -11.10 3.71
C SER A 43 7.09 -9.76 4.31
N HIS A 44 6.28 -8.72 4.19
CA HIS A 44 6.56 -7.38 4.74
C HIS A 44 5.45 -6.83 5.66
N VAL A 45 4.30 -7.50 5.71
CA VAL A 45 3.22 -7.20 6.67
C VAL A 45 3.38 -8.16 7.84
N ASP A 46 3.53 -7.62 9.04
CA ASP A 46 3.61 -8.39 10.29
C ASP A 46 2.34 -9.23 10.46
N GLU A 47 2.42 -10.36 11.16
CA GLU A 47 1.31 -11.33 11.22
C GLU A 47 0.01 -10.74 11.76
N GLU A 48 0.09 -9.69 12.59
CA GLU A 48 -1.06 -8.97 13.14
C GLU A 48 -1.83 -8.12 12.12
N GLU A 49 -1.17 -7.68 11.05
CA GLU A 49 -1.76 -6.85 9.99
C GLU A 49 -2.24 -7.69 8.79
N LYS A 50 -2.01 -9.01 8.84
CA LYS A 50 -2.61 -9.94 7.88
C LYS A 50 -4.07 -10.09 8.28
N LEU A 51 -4.97 -9.65 7.40
CA LEU A 51 -6.42 -9.85 7.54
C LEU A 51 -6.73 -11.36 7.65
N THR A 52 -6.71 -11.88 8.86
CA THR A 52 -7.19 -13.21 9.22
C THR A 52 -8.70 -13.13 9.21
N ARG A 53 -9.31 -13.87 8.30
CA ARG A 53 -10.75 -14.12 8.29
C ARG A 53 -11.11 -15.13 9.38
#